data_AF-A0A2N3DZN4-F1
#
_entry.id   AF-A0A2N3DZN4-F1
#
_cell.length_a   1.000
_cell.length_b   1.000
_cell.length_c   1.000
_cell.angle_alpha   90.00
_cell.angle_beta   90.00
_cell.angle_gamma   90.00
#
_symmetry.space_group_name_H-M   'P 1'
#
loop_
_entity.id
_entity.type
_entity.pdbx_description
1 polymer ?
#
loop_
_entity_poly.entity_id
_entity_poly.type
_entity_poly.pdbx_seq_one_letter_code
_entity_poly.pdbx_strand_id
1 'polypeptide(L)'
;SAPFKTFMLAQVRKQDLRLFVDLSNAPEPEKATDIGLQVLVPAFMISELRRAFEIGFLVFLPFIVIDMVVASVLMSMGMMMLPPVIISLPFKLIFFVLVDGWSLIAGSLVQSFHI
;
A
#
# COMPACT_ATOMS: atom_id res chain seq x y z
N SER A 1 11.29 6.12 24.63
CA SER A 1 10.94 5.08 23.64
C SER A 1 9.54 4.49 23.82
N ALA A 2 8.90 4.58 25.00
CA ALA A 2 7.55 4.07 25.24
C ALA A 2 6.47 4.49 24.20
N PRO A 3 6.31 5.77 23.80
CA PRO A 3 5.24 6.16 22.87
C PRO A 3 5.40 5.54 21.47
N PHE A 4 6.64 5.48 20.95
CA PHE A 4 6.93 4.84 19.67
C PHE A 4 6.67 3.33 19.69
N LYS A 5 7.00 2.66 20.79
CA LYS A 5 6.73 1.24 20.96
C LYS A 5 5.23 0.95 20.95
N THR A 6 4.45 1.74 21.68
CA THR A 6 2.98 1.64 21.70
C THR A 6 2.38 1.86 20.31
N PHE A 7 2.86 2.88 19.57
CA PHE A 7 2.41 3.13 18.21
C PHE A 7 2.69 1.95 17.26
N MET A 8 3.93 1.42 17.26
CA MET A 8 4.28 0.28 16.41
C MET A 8 3.48 -0.97 16.78
N LEU A 9 3.23 -1.22 18.06
CA LEU A 9 2.40 -2.33 18.52
C LEU A 9 0.92 -2.17 18.10
N ALA A 10 0.42 -0.95 17.96
CA ALA A 10 -0.94 -0.68 17.52
C ALA A 10 -1.14 -0.93 16.01
N GLN A 11 -0.10 -0.68 15.20
CA GLN A 11 -0.16 -0.80 13.74
C GLN A 11 0.31 -2.17 13.22
N VAL A 12 1.23 -2.84 13.92
CA VAL A 12 1.77 -4.13 13.46
C VAL A 12 0.69 -5.21 13.43
N ARG A 13 0.62 -5.96 12.33
CA ARG A 13 -0.29 -7.10 12.24
C ARG A 13 0.23 -8.23 13.12
N LYS A 14 -0.68 -8.87 13.85
CA LYS A 14 -0.38 -9.98 14.76
C LYS A 14 0.37 -11.14 14.09
N GLN A 15 0.09 -11.39 12.81
CA GLN A 15 0.75 -12.43 12.02
C GLN A 15 2.22 -12.10 11.75
N ASP A 16 2.49 -10.86 11.32
CA ASP A 16 3.85 -10.40 11.05
C ASP A 16 4.66 -10.33 12.36
N LEU A 17 4.03 -9.89 13.46
CA LEU A 17 4.66 -9.88 14.78
C LEU A 17 5.02 -11.29 15.28
N ARG A 18 4.11 -12.26 15.15
CA ARG A 18 4.37 -13.67 15.51
C ARG A 18 5.55 -14.24 14.73
N LEU A 19 5.57 -14.03 13.41
CA LEU A 19 6.66 -14.50 12.56
C LEU A 19 8.03 -14.05 13.09
N PHE A 20 8.18 -12.77 13.43
CA PHE A 20 9.45 -12.26 13.93
C PHE A 20 9.75 -12.69 15.37
N VAL A 21 8.74 -12.92 16.21
CA VAL A 21 8.93 -13.51 17.54
C VAL A 21 9.44 -14.94 17.41
N ASP A 22 8.82 -15.75 16.56
CA ASP A 22 9.21 -17.15 16.31
C ASP A 22 10.65 -17.24 15.76
N LEU A 23 11.03 -16.32 14.86
CA LEU A 23 12.38 -16.25 14.30
C LEU A 23 13.43 -15.76 15.31
N SER A 24 13.02 -15.04 16.37
CA SER A 24 13.95 -14.45 17.33
C SER A 24 14.56 -15.46 18.31
N ASN A 25 14.01 -16.69 18.39
CA ASN A 25 14.36 -17.71 19.41
C ASN A 25 14.35 -17.18 20.86
N ALA A 26 13.68 -16.04 21.10
CA ALA A 26 13.55 -15.45 22.42
C ALA A 26 12.47 -16.19 23.24
N PRO A 27 12.52 -16.12 24.58
CA PRO A 27 11.44 -16.62 25.43
C PRO A 27 10.10 -16.02 24.99
N GLU A 28 9.05 -16.84 25.00
CA GLU A 28 7.72 -16.39 24.58
C GLU A 28 7.29 -15.22 25.47
N PRO A 29 7.00 -14.04 24.89
CA PRO A 29 6.71 -12.85 25.67
C PRO A 29 5.34 -12.97 26.34
N GLU A 30 5.26 -12.83 27.66
CA GLU A 30 3.99 -12.85 28.41
C GLU A 30 3.09 -11.66 28.05
N LYS A 31 3.69 -10.50 27.74
CA LYS A 31 2.98 -9.30 27.29
C LYS A 31 3.58 -8.76 25.99
N ALA A 32 2.73 -8.17 25.16
CA ALA A 32 3.17 -7.49 23.93
C ALA A 32 4.18 -6.36 24.20
N THR A 33 4.15 -5.78 25.40
CA THR A 33 5.12 -4.78 25.88
C THR A 33 6.51 -5.33 26.16
N ASP A 34 6.68 -6.65 26.24
CA ASP A 34 7.96 -7.29 26.57
C ASP A 34 8.78 -7.57 25.30
N ILE A 35 8.14 -7.46 24.13
CA ILE A 35 8.79 -7.65 22.82
C ILE A 35 9.88 -6.60 22.62
N GLY A 36 11.12 -7.06 22.37
CA GLY A 36 12.26 -6.17 22.11
C GLY A 36 12.07 -5.36 20.83
N LEU A 37 12.63 -4.14 20.78
CA LEU A 37 12.60 -3.30 19.59
C LEU A 37 13.24 -3.98 18.36
N GLN A 38 14.23 -4.85 18.58
CA GLN A 38 14.89 -5.64 17.54
C GLN A 38 13.94 -6.58 16.78
N VAL A 39 12.85 -7.00 17.43
CA VAL A 39 11.81 -7.85 16.83
C VAL A 39 10.65 -6.99 16.32
N LEU A 40 10.24 -5.99 17.10
CA LEU A 40 9.09 -5.14 16.77
C LEU A 40 9.32 -4.26 15.53
N VAL A 41 10.50 -3.66 15.39
CA VAL A 41 10.81 -2.76 14.26
C VAL A 41 10.71 -3.47 12.90
N PRO A 42 11.40 -4.61 12.66
CA PRO A 42 11.28 -5.31 11.38
C PRO A 42 9.86 -5.86 11.14
N ALA A 43 9.17 -6.34 12.19
CA ALA A 43 7.79 -6.77 12.08
C ALA A 43 6.84 -5.65 11.63
N PHE A 44 6.97 -4.47 12.25
CA PHE A 44 6.22 -3.27 11.88
C PHE A 44 6.52 -2.85 10.44
N MET A 45 7.79 -2.81 10.04
CA MET A 45 8.17 -2.45 8.66
C MET A 45 7.54 -3.36 7.60
N ILE A 46 7.55 -4.68 7.81
CA ILE A 46 6.94 -5.62 6.87
C ILE A 46 5.41 -5.43 6.81
N SER A 47 4.79 -5.17 7.95
CA SER A 47 3.36 -4.87 8.01
C SER A 47 3.00 -3.61 7.21
N GLU A 48 3.76 -2.53 7.41
CA GLU A 48 3.54 -1.27 6.69
C GLU A 48 3.84 -1.40 5.19
N LEU A 49 4.89 -2.13 4.79
CA LEU A 49 5.16 -2.39 3.38
C LEU A 49 3.99 -3.12 2.72
N ARG A 50 3.48 -4.18 3.35
CA ARG A 50 2.31 -4.92 2.83
C ARG A 50 1.12 -3.98 2.64
N ARG A 51 0.83 -3.16 3.65
CA ARG A 51 -0.27 -2.20 3.61
C ARG A 51 -0.09 -1.14 2.52
N ALA A 52 1.12 -0.63 2.34
CA ALA A 52 1.46 0.30 1.27
C ALA A 52 1.26 -0.34 -0.12
N PHE A 53 1.62 -1.61 -0.29
CA PHE A 53 1.35 -2.34 -1.53
C PHE A 53 -0.14 -2.56 -1.78
N GLU A 54 -0.93 -2.88 -0.75
CA GLU A 54 -2.38 -3.01 -0.86
C GLU A 54 -3.03 -1.69 -1.29
N ILE A 55 -2.67 -0.57 -0.64
CA ILE A 55 -3.15 0.77 -1.02
C ILE A 55 -2.72 1.11 -2.44
N GLY A 56 -1.44 0.91 -2.78
CA GLY A 56 -0.90 1.18 -4.10
C GLY A 56 -1.59 0.37 -5.20
N PHE A 57 -1.89 -0.91 -4.93
CA PHE A 57 -2.62 -1.77 -5.85
C PHE A 57 -4.05 -1.24 -6.09
N LEU A 58 -4.79 -0.90 -5.04
CA LEU A 58 -6.15 -0.38 -5.15
C LEU A 58 -6.19 0.95 -5.92
N VAL A 59 -5.23 1.85 -5.67
CA VAL A 59 -5.09 3.11 -6.40
C VAL A 59 -4.73 2.87 -7.86
N PHE A 60 -3.97 1.82 -8.17
CA PHE A 60 -3.53 1.51 -9.54
C PHE A 60 -4.63 0.88 -10.42
N LEU A 61 -5.59 0.16 -9.84
CA LEU A 61 -6.68 -0.51 -10.56
C LEU A 61 -7.44 0.37 -11.57
N PRO A 62 -7.96 1.56 -11.23
CA PRO A 62 -8.69 2.38 -12.20
C PRO A 62 -7.81 2.80 -13.40
N PHE A 63 -6.52 3.01 -13.19
CA PHE A 63 -5.59 3.36 -14.27
C PHE A 63 -5.33 2.20 -15.22
N ILE A 64 -5.28 0.95 -14.71
CA ILE A 64 -5.23 -0.25 -15.55
C ILE A 64 -6.46 -0.33 -16.45
N VAL A 65 -7.65 -0.07 -15.90
CA VAL A 65 -8.89 -0.10 -16.67
C VAL A 65 -8.84 0.92 -17.81
N ILE A 66 -8.38 2.14 -17.54
CA ILE A 66 -8.19 3.17 -18.57
C ILE A 66 -7.23 2.69 -19.66
N ASP A 67 -6.08 2.11 -19.30
CA ASP A 67 -5.12 1.58 -20.26
C ASP A 67 -5.71 0.49 -21.15
N MET A 68 -6.41 -0.48 -20.55
CA MET A 68 -7.02 -1.59 -21.28
C MET A 68 -8.11 -1.10 -22.25
N VAL A 69 -8.95 -0.16 -21.81
CA VAL A 69 -10.00 0.42 -22.65
C VAL A 69 -9.38 1.19 -23.81
N VAL A 70 -8.42 2.10 -23.55
CA VAL A 70 -7.74 2.88 -24.59
C VAL A 70 -7.03 1.97 -25.59
N ALA A 71 -6.32 0.93 -25.12
CA ALA A 71 -5.67 -0.04 -26.00
C ALA A 71 -6.69 -0.77 -26.90
N SER A 72 -7.82 -1.23 -26.34
CA SER A 72 -8.85 -1.93 -27.11
C SER A 72 -9.49 -1.06 -28.21
N VAL A 73 -9.70 0.24 -27.93
CA VAL A 73 -10.25 1.20 -28.90
C VAL A 73 -9.23 1.50 -30.00
N LEU A 74 -7.96 1.74 -29.65
CA LEU A 74 -6.89 1.98 -30.64
C LEU A 74 -6.68 0.78 -31.58
N MET A 75 -6.69 -0.44 -31.02
CA MET A 75 -6.62 -1.67 -31.81
C MET A 75 -7.82 -1.80 -32.75
N SER A 76 -9.02 -1.45 -32.29
CA SER A 76 -10.24 -1.47 -33.11
C SER A 76 -10.23 -0.45 -34.25
N MET A 77 -9.49 0.66 -34.08
CA MET A 77 -9.28 1.67 -35.14
C MET A 77 -8.16 1.30 -36.11
N GLY A 78 -7.47 0.16 -35.92
CA GLY A 78 -6.35 -0.26 -36.76
C GLY A 78 -5.02 0.47 -36.47
N MET A 79 -4.95 1.28 -35.41
CA MET A 79 -3.75 2.05 -35.05
C MET A 79 -2.79 1.23 -34.20
N MET A 80 -2.15 0.21 -34.80
CA MET A 80 -1.21 -0.66 -34.08
C MET A 80 0.16 -0.02 -33.77
N MET A 81 0.51 1.07 -34.47
CA MET A 81 1.85 1.69 -34.36
C MET A 81 1.91 2.81 -33.31
N LEU A 82 0.77 3.27 -32.80
CA LEU A 82 0.73 4.29 -31.75
C LEU A 82 0.78 3.62 -30.37
N PRO A 83 1.73 3.98 -29.49
CA PRO A 83 1.78 3.42 -28.14
C PRO A 83 0.52 3.82 -27.35
N PRO A 84 -0.31 2.87 -26.89
CA PRO A 84 -1.55 3.18 -26.16
C PRO A 84 -1.33 4.02 -24.90
N VAL A 85 -0.16 3.86 -24.28
CA VAL A 85 0.25 4.59 -23.07
C VAL A 85 0.30 6.11 -23.28
N ILE A 86 0.72 6.58 -24.45
CA ILE A 86 0.80 8.02 -24.73
C ILE A 86 -0.61 8.60 -24.82
N ILE A 87 -1.53 7.85 -25.41
CA ILE A 87 -2.93 8.24 -25.56
C ILE A 87 -3.67 8.16 -24.23
N SER A 88 -3.41 7.15 -23.40
CA SER A 88 -4.09 6.97 -22.11
C SER A 88 -3.66 7.97 -21.05
N LEU A 89 -2.42 8.48 -21.11
CA LEU A 89 -1.85 9.42 -20.13
C LEU A 89 -2.73 10.65 -19.86
N PRO A 90 -3.20 11.44 -20.85
CA PRO A 90 -4.10 12.57 -20.59
C PRO A 90 -5.42 12.15 -19.94
N PHE A 91 -6.00 11.00 -20.31
CA PHE A 91 -7.23 10.49 -19.67
C PHE A 91 -6.99 10.13 -18.20
N LYS A 92 -5.86 9.52 -17.87
CA LYS A 92 -5.49 9.24 -16.47
C LYS A 92 -5.36 10.52 -15.66
N LEU A 93 -4.70 11.54 -16.21
CA LEU A 93 -4.54 12.82 -15.53
C LEU A 93 -5.88 13.51 -15.29
N ILE A 94 -6.75 13.53 -16.30
CA ILE A 94 -8.11 14.08 -16.18
C ILE A 94 -8.90 13.31 -15.13
N PHE A 95 -8.94 11.98 -15.21
CA PHE A 95 -9.62 11.13 -14.23
C PHE A 95 -9.11 11.41 -12.81
N PHE A 96 -7.80 11.45 -12.63
CA PHE A 96 -7.17 11.69 -11.33
C PHE A 96 -7.55 13.05 -10.73
N VAL A 97 -7.61 14.11 -11.54
CA VAL A 97 -8.05 15.44 -11.09
C VAL A 97 -9.56 15.45 -10.80
N LEU A 98 -10.38 14.80 -11.64
CA LEU A 98 -11.84 14.77 -11.49
C LEU A 98 -12.30 14.06 -10.21
N VAL A 99 -11.59 13.01 -9.79
CA VAL A 99 -11.92 12.27 -8.56
C VAL A 99 -11.28 12.87 -7.31
N ASP A 100 -10.64 14.03 -7.42
CA ASP A 100 -9.81 14.61 -6.36
C ASP A 100 -8.79 13.60 -5.79
N GLY A 101 -8.01 13.01 -6.69
CA GLY A 101 -7.13 11.89 -6.39
C GLY A 101 -6.08 12.18 -5.32
N TRP A 102 -5.66 13.44 -5.17
CA TRP A 102 -4.75 13.85 -4.09
C TRP A 102 -5.39 13.67 -2.71
N SER A 103 -6.64 14.10 -2.55
CA SER A 103 -7.39 13.92 -1.30
C SER A 103 -7.68 12.45 -1.03
N LEU A 104 -7.97 11.64 -2.07
CA LEU A 104 -8.17 10.20 -1.91
C LEU A 104 -6.90 9.49 -1.45
N ILE A 105 -5.74 9.81 -2.04
CA ILE A 105 -4.46 9.21 -1.63
C ILE A 105 -4.09 9.66 -0.21
N ALA A 106 -4.15 10.97 0.07
CA ALA A 106 -3.84 11.51 1.38
C ALA A 106 -4.79 10.95 2.46
N GLY A 107 -6.09 10.90 2.17
CA GLY A 107 -7.10 10.32 3.04
C GLY A 107 -6.86 8.83 3.30
N SER A 108 -6.55 8.05 2.28
CA SER A 108 -6.24 6.62 2.42
C SER A 108 -5.00 6.38 3.29
N LEU A 109 -3.98 7.24 3.16
CA LEU A 109 -2.78 7.18 4.00
C LEU A 109 -3.07 7.58 5.45
N VAL A 110 -3.84 8.64 5.68
CA VAL A 110 -4.20 9.07 7.04
C VAL A 110 -5.10 8.03 7.72
N GLN A 111 -6.11 7.51 7.03
CA GLN A 111 -6.98 6.44 7.54
C GLN A 111 -6.23 5.12 7.74
N SER A 112 -5.12 4.92 7.02
CA SER A 112 -4.23 3.79 7.28
C SER A 112 -3.73 3.85 8.73
N PHE A 113 -3.17 4.97 9.15
CA PHE A 113 -2.72 5.15 10.53
C PHE A 113 -3.91 5.44 11.45
N HIS A 114 -4.45 4.40 12.09
CA HIS A 114 -5.39 4.58 13.21
C HIS A 114 -4.59 5.12 14.41
N ILE A 115 -4.45 6.44 14.48
CA ILE A 115 -3.88 7.15 15.65
C ILE A 115 -4.92 7.18 16.76
#